data_AF-A0A3D4T3N2-F1
#
_entry.id   AF-A0A3D4T3N2-F1
#
_cell.length_a   1.000
_cell.length_b   1.000
_cell.length_c   1.000
_cell.angle_alpha   90.00
_cell.angle_beta   90.00
_cell.angle_gamma   90.00
#
_symmetry.space_group_name_H-M   'P 1'
#
loop_
_entity.id
_entity.type
_entity.pdbx_description
1 polymer ?
#
loop_
_entity_poly.entity_id
_entity_poly.type
_entity_poly.pdbx_seq_one_letter_code
_entity_poly.pdbx_strand_id
1 'polypeptide(L)'
;MADSRMLKEKLASGEFDARLKEVYLSDKAVEDQKKRDAEIIDEFVRLFGDNDSIELFSAPGRTEVGGNHTDHNHGKVLAASVDLDTVAAAAKRDDGIIVEKSFKFDALEVDISDLNVHTEEFGKSSGLIRGMCAGFKEHDYNIGGFN
;
A
#
# COMPACT_ATOMS: atom_id res chain seq x y z
N MET A 1 1.39 17.03 -9.58
CA MET A 1 2.03 16.08 -8.65
C MET A 1 2.42 16.88 -7.42
N ALA A 2 2.23 16.35 -6.23
CA ALA A 2 2.36 17.09 -4.98
C ALA A 2 3.64 16.61 -4.27
N ASP A 3 4.54 17.54 -3.95
CA ASP A 3 5.60 17.30 -2.97
C ASP A 3 4.99 16.96 -1.59
N SER A 4 5.77 16.36 -0.70
CA SER A 4 5.29 15.88 0.61
C SER A 4 4.61 17.00 1.43
N ARG A 5 5.12 18.23 1.30
CA ARG A 5 4.60 19.40 1.97
C ARG A 5 3.19 19.72 1.50
N MET A 6 2.97 19.79 0.19
CA MET A 6 1.66 20.06 -0.39
C MET A 6 0.67 18.96 0.01
N LEU A 7 1.08 17.68 -0.01
CA LEU A 7 0.22 16.58 0.41
C LEU A 7 -0.20 16.71 1.88
N LYS A 8 0.72 17.09 2.78
CA LYS A 8 0.42 17.35 4.19
C LYS A 8 -0.46 18.58 4.39
N GLU A 9 -0.26 19.66 3.62
CA GLU A 9 -1.13 20.85 3.66
C GLU A 9 -2.56 20.49 3.23
N LYS A 10 -2.72 19.67 2.19
CA LYS A 10 -4.03 19.15 1.76
C LYS A 10 -4.71 18.30 2.83
N LEU A 11 -3.98 17.37 3.44
CA LEU A 11 -4.47 16.60 4.60
C LEU A 11 -4.93 17.53 5.73
N ALA A 12 -4.10 18.50 6.13
CA ALA A 12 -4.41 19.42 7.23
C ALA A 12 -5.61 20.34 6.92
N SER A 13 -5.78 20.74 5.67
CA SER A 13 -6.90 21.59 5.22
C SER A 13 -8.26 20.87 5.20
N GLY A 14 -8.27 19.54 5.30
CA GLY A 14 -9.46 18.72 5.20
C GLY A 14 -9.91 18.43 3.77
N GLU A 15 -9.04 18.66 2.76
CA GLU A 15 -9.35 18.40 1.35
C GLU A 15 -9.81 16.95 1.11
N PHE A 16 -9.27 16.00 1.89
CA PHE A 16 -9.59 14.57 1.79
C PHE A 16 -10.64 14.07 2.78
N ASP A 17 -11.16 14.92 3.67
CA ASP A 17 -11.99 14.47 4.80
C ASP A 17 -13.25 13.74 4.34
N ALA A 18 -13.90 14.20 3.27
CA ALA A 18 -15.08 13.52 2.72
C ALA A 18 -14.75 12.10 2.24
N ARG A 19 -13.63 11.91 1.53
CA ARG A 19 -13.19 10.59 1.04
C ARG A 19 -12.73 9.69 2.19
N LEU A 20 -12.00 10.24 3.16
CA LEU A 20 -11.62 9.50 4.36
C LEU A 20 -12.86 9.08 5.16
N LYS A 21 -13.89 9.92 5.22
CA LYS A 21 -15.14 9.61 5.90
C LYS A 21 -15.91 8.46 5.27
N GLU A 22 -15.83 8.27 3.95
CA GLU A 22 -16.42 7.10 3.28
C GLU A 22 -15.80 5.77 3.73
N VAL A 23 -14.53 5.80 4.15
CA VAL A 23 -13.78 4.61 4.58
C VAL A 23 -13.83 4.44 6.11
N TYR A 24 -13.55 5.51 6.86
CA TYR A 24 -13.36 5.48 8.32
C TYR A 24 -14.60 5.89 9.12
N LEU A 25 -15.67 6.31 8.45
CA LEU A 25 -17.06 6.50 8.93
C LEU A 25 -17.30 7.57 10.02
N SER A 26 -16.33 7.91 10.86
CA SER A 26 -16.48 8.85 11.98
C SER A 26 -15.46 9.98 11.91
N ASP A 27 -15.81 11.17 12.42
CA ASP A 27 -14.90 12.34 12.35
C ASP A 27 -13.65 12.09 13.18
N LYS A 28 -13.81 11.40 14.31
CA LYS A 28 -12.69 10.99 15.15
C LYS A 28 -11.72 10.08 14.41
N ALA A 29 -12.22 9.08 13.67
CA ALA A 29 -11.38 8.16 12.91
C ALA A 29 -10.69 8.85 11.72
N VAL A 30 -11.38 9.78 11.05
CA VAL A 30 -10.77 10.64 10.02
C VAL A 30 -9.61 11.45 10.59
N GLU A 31 -9.80 12.09 11.75
CA GLU A 31 -8.73 12.85 12.42
C GLU A 31 -7.56 11.98 12.89
N ASP A 32 -7.81 10.75 13.33
CA ASP A 32 -6.75 9.80 13.68
C ASP A 32 -5.99 9.34 12.44
N GLN A 33 -6.70 9.06 11.34
CA GLN A 33 -6.07 8.64 10.09
C GLN A 33 -5.20 9.75 9.50
N LYS A 34 -5.66 11.02 9.52
CA LYS A 34 -4.86 12.16 9.04
C LYS A 34 -3.52 12.29 9.77
N LYS A 35 -3.51 12.01 11.09
CA LYS A 35 -2.27 12.01 11.89
C LYS A 35 -1.35 10.87 11.47
N ARG A 36 -1.90 9.67 11.31
CA ARG A 36 -1.16 8.49 10.85
C ARG A 36 -0.58 8.70 9.45
N ASP A 37 -1.35 9.26 8.53
CA ASP A 37 -0.89 9.57 7.17
C ASP A 37 0.24 10.59 7.19
N ALA A 38 0.13 11.64 8.02
CA ALA A 38 1.21 12.61 8.19
C ALA A 38 2.50 11.99 8.75
N GLU A 39 2.40 11.08 9.72
CA GLU A 39 3.54 10.33 10.25
C GLU A 39 4.19 9.42 9.19
N ILE A 40 3.38 8.74 8.36
CA ILE A 40 3.87 7.91 7.26
C ILE A 40 4.59 8.75 6.21
N ILE A 41 4.05 9.93 5.86
CA ILE A 41 4.71 10.86 4.93
C ILE A 41 6.06 11.33 5.50
N ASP A 42 6.09 11.72 6.78
CA ASP A 42 7.33 12.18 7.41
C ASP A 42 8.41 11.08 7.44
N GLU A 43 8.02 9.85 7.74
CA GLU A 43 8.92 8.71 7.73
C GLU A 43 9.41 8.37 6.31
N PHE A 44 8.52 8.46 5.30
CA PHE A 44 8.89 8.28 3.90
C PHE A 44 9.95 9.31 3.48
N VAL A 45 9.72 10.59 3.76
CA VAL A 45 10.66 11.68 3.45
C VAL A 45 11.98 11.49 4.17
N ARG A 46 11.95 11.03 5.43
CA ARG A 46 13.16 10.74 6.21
C ARG A 46 14.02 9.64 5.58
N LEU A 47 13.39 8.62 5.01
CA LEU A 47 14.07 7.45 4.44
C LEU A 47 14.51 7.65 2.99
N PHE A 48 13.67 8.28 2.18
CA PHE A 48 13.82 8.32 0.72
C PHE A 48 13.99 9.74 0.16
N GLY A 49 13.94 10.76 1.01
CA GLY A 49 13.96 12.16 0.61
C GLY A 49 12.59 12.67 0.18
N ASP A 50 12.52 13.98 -0.03
CA ASP A 50 11.31 14.62 -0.55
C ASP A 50 11.21 14.37 -2.07
N ASN A 51 10.10 13.78 -2.50
CA ASN A 51 9.84 13.43 -3.89
C ASN A 51 8.54 14.10 -4.33
N ASP A 52 8.54 14.72 -5.50
CA ASP A 52 7.41 15.47 -6.05
C ASP A 52 6.19 14.60 -6.43
N SER A 53 6.25 13.28 -6.22
CA SER A 53 5.21 12.32 -6.60
C SER A 53 4.82 11.34 -5.48
N ILE A 54 4.83 11.76 -4.21
CA ILE A 54 4.36 10.91 -3.11
C ILE A 54 2.84 10.77 -3.18
N GLU A 55 2.35 9.54 -3.13
CA GLU A 55 0.94 9.20 -3.07
C GLU A 55 0.65 8.28 -1.87
N LEU A 56 -0.55 8.38 -1.30
CA LEU A 56 -1.00 7.55 -0.19
C LEU A 56 -1.98 6.48 -0.66
N PHE A 57 -1.80 5.27 -0.12
CA PHE A 57 -2.61 4.10 -0.42
C PHE A 57 -3.06 3.43 0.88
N SER A 58 -4.27 2.88 0.89
CA SER A 58 -4.78 2.03 1.97
C SER A 58 -5.42 0.77 1.39
N ALA A 59 -5.16 -0.37 2.03
CA ALA A 59 -5.80 -1.65 1.73
C ALA A 59 -6.33 -2.27 3.03
N PRO A 60 -7.66 -2.49 3.16
CA PRO A 60 -8.24 -3.04 4.37
C PRO A 60 -7.99 -4.54 4.48
N GLY A 61 -7.92 -5.03 5.71
CA GLY A 61 -8.11 -6.44 6.00
C GLY A 61 -9.55 -6.86 5.74
N ARG A 62 -9.82 -8.16 5.95
CA ARG A 62 -11.16 -8.71 5.78
C ARG A 62 -11.53 -9.70 6.90
N THR A 63 -12.82 -9.77 7.18
CA THR A 63 -13.43 -10.84 7.96
C THR A 63 -14.35 -11.66 7.07
N GLU A 64 -14.43 -12.96 7.36
CA GLU A 64 -15.38 -13.85 6.72
C GLU A 64 -16.62 -13.97 7.60
N VAL A 65 -17.77 -13.58 7.07
CA VAL A 65 -19.06 -13.59 7.80
C VAL A 65 -19.75 -14.94 7.62
N GLY A 66 -19.54 -15.60 6.48
CA GLY A 66 -20.01 -16.96 6.23
C GLY A 66 -19.49 -17.51 4.92
N GLY A 67 -19.57 -18.85 4.78
CA GLY A 67 -19.03 -19.56 3.62
C GLY A 67 -17.62 -20.14 3.84
N ASN A 68 -17.20 -20.34 5.10
CA ASN A 68 -15.90 -20.90 5.43
C ASN A 68 -15.66 -22.24 4.73
N HIS A 69 -14.45 -22.40 4.19
CA HIS A 69 -14.01 -23.60 3.47
C HIS A 69 -14.90 -23.96 2.25
N THR A 70 -15.67 -23.02 1.70
CA THR A 70 -16.45 -23.24 0.48
C THR A 70 -15.76 -22.69 -0.77
N ASP A 71 -14.82 -21.76 -0.62
CA ASP A 71 -14.08 -21.10 -1.69
C ASP A 71 -13.35 -22.06 -2.64
N HIS A 72 -12.61 -23.01 -2.10
CA HIS A 72 -11.89 -24.04 -2.86
C HIS A 72 -12.81 -25.12 -3.45
N ASN A 73 -14.10 -25.12 -3.09
CA ASN A 73 -15.13 -26.01 -3.63
C ASN A 73 -16.06 -25.29 -4.63
N HIS A 74 -15.65 -24.13 -5.15
CA HIS A 74 -16.46 -23.26 -6.02
C HIS A 74 -17.79 -22.80 -5.36
N GLY A 75 -17.81 -22.72 -4.04
CA GLY A 75 -18.93 -22.20 -3.26
C GLY A 75 -19.02 -20.68 -3.26
N LYS A 76 -19.87 -20.13 -2.39
CA LYS A 76 -20.06 -18.68 -2.23
C LYS A 76 -19.57 -18.25 -0.85
N VAL A 77 -18.83 -17.16 -0.82
CA VAL A 77 -18.32 -16.55 0.41
C VAL A 77 -19.01 -15.20 0.63
N LEU A 78 -19.34 -14.91 1.89
CA LEU A 78 -19.73 -13.58 2.34
C LEU A 78 -18.61 -13.04 3.22
N ALA A 79 -17.90 -12.03 2.73
CA ALA A 79 -16.84 -11.35 3.45
C ALA A 79 -17.13 -9.85 3.57
N ALA A 80 -16.56 -9.22 4.58
CA ALA A 80 -16.61 -7.77 4.79
C ALA A 80 -15.20 -7.25 5.07
N SER A 81 -14.89 -6.05 4.58
CA SER A 81 -13.69 -5.33 5.02
C SER A 81 -13.79 -4.99 6.50
N VAL A 82 -12.64 -4.92 7.17
CA VAL A 82 -12.55 -4.42 8.54
C VAL A 82 -11.78 -3.09 8.55
N ASP A 83 -11.94 -2.31 9.61
CA ASP A 83 -11.28 -1.01 9.75
C ASP A 83 -9.75 -1.12 9.92
N LEU A 84 -9.25 -2.31 10.27
CA LEU A 84 -7.82 -2.61 10.30
C LEU A 84 -7.28 -2.70 8.87
N ASP A 85 -6.38 -1.80 8.52
CA ASP A 85 -5.80 -1.67 7.18
C ASP A 85 -4.26 -1.66 7.19
N THR A 86 -3.70 -1.77 5.98
CA THR A 86 -2.30 -1.43 5.71
C THR A 86 -2.29 -0.13 4.90
N VAL A 87 -1.53 0.85 5.38
CA VAL A 87 -1.39 2.17 4.74
C VAL A 87 0.06 2.37 4.35
N ALA A 88 0.28 2.91 3.16
CA ALA A 88 1.61 3.19 2.62
C ALA A 88 1.65 4.55 1.92
N ALA A 89 2.76 5.25 2.08
CA ALA A 89 3.18 6.30 1.15
C ALA A 89 4.11 5.65 0.13
N ALA A 90 3.92 5.94 -1.15
CA ALA A 90 4.77 5.44 -2.21
C ALA A 90 5.11 6.54 -3.23
N ALA A 91 6.30 6.47 -3.82
CA ALA A 91 6.69 7.35 -4.92
C ALA A 91 7.41 6.56 -6.00
N LYS A 92 7.08 6.86 -7.25
CA LYS A 92 7.63 6.16 -8.42
C LYS A 92 9.14 6.33 -8.53
N ARG A 93 9.80 5.27 -9.01
CA ARG A 93 11.19 5.25 -9.46
C ARG A 93 11.28 4.84 -10.93
N ASP A 94 12.34 5.26 -11.59
CA ASP A 94 12.57 4.99 -13.02
C ASP A 94 13.63 3.90 -13.28
N ASP A 95 14.17 3.27 -12.22
CA ASP A 95 15.23 2.26 -12.31
C ASP A 95 14.74 0.81 -12.25
N GLY A 96 13.43 0.60 -12.06
CA GLY A 96 12.86 -0.75 -11.96
C GLY A 96 13.21 -1.46 -10.64
N ILE A 97 13.51 -0.70 -9.59
CA ILE A 97 13.74 -1.23 -8.24
C ILE A 97 12.55 -0.86 -7.36
N ILE A 98 12.02 -1.83 -6.61
CA ILE A 98 11.04 -1.59 -5.56
C ILE A 98 11.73 -1.69 -4.20
N VAL A 99 11.67 -0.63 -3.39
CA VAL A 99 12.19 -0.63 -2.02
C VAL A 99 11.01 -0.54 -1.05
N GLU A 100 10.80 -1.56 -0.23
CA GLU A 100 9.72 -1.58 0.75
C GLU A 100 10.29 -1.46 2.16
N LYS A 101 9.75 -0.53 2.96
CA LYS A 101 10.08 -0.38 4.39
C LYS A 101 8.83 -0.38 5.25
N SER A 102 8.55 -1.51 5.89
CA SER A 102 7.53 -1.64 6.93
C SER A 102 8.04 -1.16 8.29
N PHE A 103 7.16 -0.64 9.15
CA PHE A 103 7.53 -0.04 10.44
C PHE A 103 8.41 -0.95 11.34
N LYS A 104 8.10 -2.25 11.39
CA LYS A 104 8.76 -3.23 12.28
C LYS A 104 9.86 -4.07 11.62
N PHE A 105 10.07 -3.91 10.31
CA PHE A 105 10.97 -4.77 9.54
C PHE A 105 12.03 -3.91 8.84
N ASP A 106 13.20 -4.48 8.58
CA ASP A 106 14.20 -3.79 7.78
C ASP A 106 13.71 -3.57 6.34
N ALA A 107 14.29 -2.59 5.65
CA ALA A 107 13.97 -2.36 4.25
C ALA A 107 14.36 -3.60 3.43
N LEU A 108 13.53 -3.94 2.46
CA LEU A 108 13.86 -4.91 1.43
C LEU A 108 13.85 -4.25 0.06
N GLU A 109 14.58 -4.86 -0.87
CA GLU A 109 14.72 -4.38 -2.24
C GLU A 109 14.37 -5.52 -3.20
N VAL A 110 13.61 -5.19 -4.25
CA VAL A 110 13.21 -6.12 -5.32
C VAL A 110 13.51 -5.48 -6.66
N ASP A 111 14.49 -6.01 -7.38
CA ASP A 111 14.69 -5.71 -8.81
C ASP A 111 13.63 -6.45 -9.62
N ILE A 112 12.76 -5.70 -10.31
CA ILE A 112 11.64 -6.24 -11.09
C ILE A 112 11.98 -6.44 -12.57
N SER A 113 13.26 -6.35 -12.95
CA SER A 113 13.74 -6.85 -14.24
C SER A 113 13.77 -8.38 -14.30
N ASP A 114 13.89 -9.04 -13.13
CA ASP A 114 13.69 -10.47 -12.96
C ASP A 114 12.34 -10.73 -12.30
N LEU A 115 11.47 -11.52 -12.92
CA LEU A 115 10.15 -11.88 -12.38
C LEU A 115 10.04 -13.39 -12.13
N ASN A 116 11.15 -14.12 -12.18
CA ASN A 116 11.16 -15.55 -11.91
C ASN A 116 10.90 -15.84 -10.42
N VAL A 117 10.50 -17.07 -10.13
CA VAL A 117 10.29 -17.51 -8.76
C VAL A 117 11.63 -17.77 -8.08
N HIS A 118 11.87 -17.09 -6.95
CA HIS A 118 13.03 -17.28 -6.09
C HIS A 118 12.63 -18.01 -4.81
N THR A 119 13.14 -19.24 -4.62
CA THR A 119 12.75 -20.08 -3.47
C THR A 119 13.14 -19.49 -2.11
N GLU A 120 14.18 -18.66 -2.08
CA GLU A 120 14.66 -17.91 -0.93
C GLU A 120 13.71 -16.78 -0.50
N GLU A 121 12.77 -16.40 -1.37
CA GLU A 121 11.74 -15.39 -1.11
C GLU A 121 10.43 -16.00 -0.57
N PHE A 122 10.35 -17.33 -0.43
CA PHE A 122 9.15 -17.99 0.06
C PHE A 122 8.76 -17.53 1.47
N GLY A 123 7.51 -17.11 1.61
CA GLY A 123 6.97 -16.55 2.85
C GLY A 123 7.45 -15.13 3.19
N LYS A 124 8.12 -14.44 2.25
CA LYS A 124 8.60 -13.06 2.43
C LYS A 124 7.82 -12.08 1.54
N SER A 125 7.75 -10.83 1.97
CA SER A 125 7.15 -9.74 1.20
C SER A 125 7.79 -9.56 -0.18
N SER A 126 9.10 -9.80 -0.34
CA SER A 126 9.77 -9.72 -1.64
C SER A 126 9.16 -10.65 -2.69
N GLY A 127 8.84 -11.89 -2.31
CA GLY A 127 8.20 -12.85 -3.20
C GLY A 127 6.77 -12.45 -3.58
N LEU A 128 6.03 -11.82 -2.64
CA LEU A 128 4.69 -11.28 -2.93
C LEU A 128 4.76 -10.11 -3.92
N ILE A 129 5.69 -9.17 -3.71
CA ILE A 129 5.91 -8.03 -4.61
C ILE A 129 6.26 -8.52 -6.02
N ARG A 130 7.19 -9.47 -6.13
CA ARG A 130 7.60 -10.05 -7.42
C ARG A 130 6.45 -10.76 -8.11
N GLY A 131 5.68 -11.56 -7.37
CA GLY A 131 4.49 -12.25 -7.89
C GLY A 131 3.41 -11.28 -8.39
N MET A 132 3.18 -10.17 -7.68
CA MET A 132 2.25 -9.13 -8.14
C MET A 132 2.73 -8.47 -9.44
N CYS A 133 4.03 -8.16 -9.55
CA CYS A 133 4.61 -7.59 -10.77
C CYS A 133 4.52 -8.56 -11.95
N ALA A 134 4.80 -9.86 -11.71
CA ALA A 134 4.62 -10.92 -12.71
C ALA A 134 3.17 -10.99 -13.19
N GLY A 135 2.20 -11.02 -12.26
CA GLY A 135 0.78 -11.03 -12.61
C GLY A 135 0.34 -9.81 -13.40
N PHE A 136 0.79 -8.60 -13.04
CA PHE A 136 0.52 -7.40 -13.83
C PHE A 136 1.09 -7.50 -15.26
N LYS A 137 2.29 -8.06 -15.42
CA LYS A 137 2.90 -8.29 -16.74
C LYS A 137 2.16 -9.33 -17.57
N GLU A 138 1.69 -10.41 -16.96
CA GLU A 138 0.86 -11.43 -17.63
C GLU A 138 -0.46 -10.87 -18.18
N HIS A 139 -0.95 -9.78 -17.58
CA HIS A 139 -2.13 -9.05 -18.01
C HIS A 139 -1.82 -7.78 -18.84
N ASP A 140 -0.63 -7.69 -19.44
CA ASP A 140 -0.18 -6.60 -20.32
C ASP A 140 -0.14 -5.19 -19.68
N TYR A 141 -0.08 -5.10 -18.36
CA TYR A 141 0.09 -3.82 -17.67
C TYR A 141 1.57 -3.38 -17.60
N ASN A 142 1.75 -2.06 -17.47
CA ASN A 142 3.06 -1.49 -17.17
C ASN A 142 3.38 -1.65 -15.69
N ILE A 143 4.62 -2.03 -15.39
CA ILE A 143 5.19 -2.06 -14.04
C ILE A 143 6.36 -1.08 -13.98
N GLY A 144 6.72 -0.63 -12.78
CA GLY A 144 7.85 0.25 -12.55
C GLY A 144 8.30 0.19 -11.10
N GLY A 145 9.50 0.71 -10.83
CA GLY A 145 10.02 0.80 -9.49
C GLY A 145 9.25 1.82 -8.65
N PHE A 146 9.34 1.68 -7.33
CA PHE A 146 8.84 2.65 -6.37
C PHE A 146 9.54 2.48 -5.02
N ASN A 147 9.57 3.53 -4.22
CA ASN A 147 9.76 3.41 -2.77
C ASN A 147 8.40 3.40 -2.11
#